data_AF-A0AAE8ZUZ5-F1
#
_entry.id   AF-A0AAE8ZUZ5-F1
#
_cell.length_a   1.000
_cell.length_b   1.000
_cell.length_c   1.000
_cell.angle_alpha   90.00
_cell.angle_beta   90.00
_cell.angle_gamma   90.00
#
_symmetry.space_group_name_H-M   'P 1'
#
loop_
_entity.id
_entity.type
_entity.pdbx_description
1 polymer ?
#
loop_
_entity_poly.entity_id
_entity_poly.type
_entity_poly.pdbx_seq_one_letter_code
_entity_poly.pdbx_strand_id
1 'polypeptide(L)'
;MTREDKFAGEDLFKKNKLNFRIVTTGTQKYGYFLKYHVNDMPLADYVKNHNVHYPTWEIVETHTRVCFDKNENEIYIDGRRLEDDVKREFTDEGCTITFPVAGGEGEIKVQGNGDPNIGLQYLFFLDGIKRMPSCD
;
A
#
# COMPACT_ATOMS: atom_id res chain seq x y z
N MET A 1 -15.49 -8.20 -42.78
CA MET A 1 -14.23 -8.69 -42.20
C MET A 1 -13.99 -7.91 -40.92
N THR A 2 -14.38 -8.45 -39.77
CA THR A 2 -14.05 -7.88 -38.45
C THR A 2 -12.55 -8.03 -38.27
N ARG A 3 -11.83 -6.91 -38.26
CA ARG A 3 -10.40 -6.88 -37.97
C ARG A 3 -10.25 -7.40 -36.54
N GLU A 4 -9.60 -8.56 -36.36
CA GLU A 4 -9.22 -9.02 -35.02
C GLU A 4 -8.43 -7.89 -34.36
N ASP A 5 -8.91 -7.42 -33.23
CA ASP A 5 -8.25 -6.38 -32.47
C ASP A 5 -7.01 -6.99 -31.82
N LYS A 6 -5.86 -6.87 -32.50
CA LYS A 6 -4.59 -7.53 -32.17
C LYS A 6 -4.13 -7.31 -30.72
N PHE A 7 -4.63 -6.27 -30.06
CA PHE A 7 -4.22 -5.90 -28.70
C PHE A 7 -5.31 -6.18 -27.65
N ALA A 8 -6.50 -6.61 -28.05
CA ALA A 8 -7.52 -7.07 -27.12
C ALA A 8 -7.20 -8.50 -26.67
N GLY A 9 -7.36 -8.79 -25.39
CA GLY A 9 -7.03 -10.09 -24.82
C GLY A 9 -6.69 -10.02 -23.35
N GLU A 10 -6.09 -11.11 -22.85
CA GLU A 10 -5.65 -11.21 -21.46
C GLU A 10 -4.17 -11.58 -21.40
N ASP A 11 -3.41 -10.82 -20.62
CA ASP A 11 -2.04 -11.16 -20.23
C ASP A 11 -2.05 -11.70 -18.79
N LEU A 12 -1.53 -12.92 -18.63
CA LEU A 12 -1.46 -13.62 -17.36
C LEU A 12 0.01 -13.83 -16.99
N PHE A 13 0.39 -13.39 -15.79
CA PHE A 13 1.73 -13.66 -15.27
C PHE A 13 1.70 -13.85 -13.76
N LYS A 14 2.70 -14.56 -13.24
CA LYS A 14 2.87 -14.79 -11.80
C LYS A 14 4.13 -14.12 -11.32
N LYS A 15 4.05 -13.50 -10.15
CA LYS A 15 5.23 -13.02 -9.41
C LYS A 15 5.05 -13.40 -7.96
N ASN A 16 5.99 -14.18 -7.42
CA ASN A 16 5.87 -14.79 -6.10
C ASN A 16 4.54 -15.57 -5.98
N LYS A 17 3.77 -15.33 -4.91
CA LYS A 17 2.47 -15.95 -4.66
C LYS A 17 1.30 -15.23 -5.34
N LEU A 18 1.57 -14.19 -6.14
CA LEU A 18 0.55 -13.35 -6.77
C LEU A 18 0.35 -13.74 -8.23
N ASN A 19 -0.92 -13.91 -8.61
CA ASN A 19 -1.35 -14.08 -10.00
C ASN A 19 -1.86 -12.75 -10.52
N PHE A 20 -1.25 -12.22 -11.56
CA PHE A 20 -1.64 -10.97 -12.21
C PHE A 20 -2.39 -11.29 -13.50
N ARG A 21 -3.50 -10.58 -13.72
CA ARG A 21 -4.25 -10.61 -14.97
C ARG A 21 -4.50 -9.20 -15.46
N ILE A 22 -4.04 -8.88 -16.66
CA ILE A 22 -4.32 -7.63 -17.35
C ILE A 22 -5.30 -7.94 -18.48
N VAL A 23 -6.51 -7.38 -18.41
CA VAL A 23 -7.53 -7.52 -19.46
C VAL A 23 -7.53 -6.26 -20.30
N THR A 24 -7.22 -6.40 -21.58
CA THR A 24 -7.23 -5.31 -22.56
C THR A 24 -8.48 -5.40 -23.41
N THR A 25 -9.33 -4.36 -23.37
CA THR A 25 -10.58 -4.29 -24.15
C THR A 25 -10.51 -3.13 -25.14
N GLY A 26 -10.69 -3.43 -26.43
CA GLY A 26 -10.78 -2.42 -27.49
C GLY A 26 -12.00 -1.51 -27.32
N THR A 27 -11.83 -0.23 -27.66
CA THR A 27 -12.93 0.75 -27.70
C THR A 27 -13.31 1.07 -29.13
N GLN A 28 -14.52 1.60 -29.34
CA GLN A 28 -15.03 1.97 -30.68
C GLN A 28 -14.23 3.11 -31.35
N LYS A 29 -13.34 3.81 -30.64
CA LYS A 29 -12.69 5.06 -31.07
C LYS A 29 -11.15 5.05 -30.93
N TYR A 30 -10.52 3.91 -31.21
CA TYR A 30 -9.06 3.72 -31.24
C TYR A 30 -8.33 3.72 -29.88
N GLY A 31 -9.04 3.57 -28.77
CA GLY A 31 -8.45 3.40 -27.44
C GLY A 31 -8.59 1.99 -26.89
N TYR A 32 -7.88 1.70 -25.79
CA TYR A 32 -8.00 0.46 -25.01
C TYR A 32 -8.29 0.77 -23.55
N PHE A 33 -9.14 -0.04 -22.93
CA PHE A 33 -9.27 -0.09 -21.48
C PHE A 33 -8.43 -1.24 -20.94
N LEU A 34 -7.65 -0.94 -19.89
CA LEU A 34 -6.86 -1.92 -19.16
C LEU A 34 -7.52 -2.15 -17.80
N LYS A 35 -7.87 -3.41 -17.51
CA LYS A 35 -8.34 -3.82 -16.18
C LYS A 35 -7.30 -4.72 -15.54
N TYR A 36 -6.77 -4.27 -14.41
CA TYR A 36 -5.76 -4.98 -13.65
C TYR A 36 -6.44 -5.81 -12.56
N HIS A 37 -6.07 -7.08 -12.45
CA HIS A 37 -6.49 -7.97 -11.38
C HIS A 37 -5.27 -8.61 -10.72
N VAL A 38 -5.40 -8.87 -9.42
CA VAL A 38 -4.45 -9.64 -8.61
C VAL A 38 -5.21 -10.71 -7.87
N ASN A 39 -4.82 -11.98 -8.03
CA ASN A 39 -5.51 -13.15 -7.49
C ASN A 39 -7.02 -13.12 -7.76
N ASP A 40 -7.39 -12.91 -9.03
CA ASP A 40 -8.76 -12.84 -9.54
C ASP A 40 -9.62 -11.68 -9.00
N MET A 41 -9.04 -10.77 -8.22
CA MET A 41 -9.70 -9.58 -7.67
C MET A 41 -9.26 -8.32 -8.43
N PRO A 42 -10.14 -7.32 -8.68
CA PRO A 42 -9.71 -6.04 -9.23
C PRO A 42 -8.61 -5.40 -8.40
N LEU A 43 -7.63 -4.74 -9.03
CA LEU A 43 -6.48 -4.17 -8.34
C LEU A 43 -6.88 -3.22 -7.20
N ALA A 44 -7.90 -2.39 -7.41
CA ALA A 44 -8.40 -1.47 -6.40
C ALA A 44 -8.91 -2.19 -5.14
N ASP A 45 -9.68 -3.27 -5.32
CA ASP A 45 -10.20 -4.08 -4.22
C ASP A 45 -9.08 -4.85 -3.52
N TYR A 46 -8.12 -5.38 -4.29
CA TYR A 46 -6.95 -6.05 -3.74
C TYR A 46 -6.15 -5.09 -2.86
N VAL A 47 -5.83 -3.90 -3.34
CA VAL A 47 -5.12 -2.86 -2.59
C VAL A 47 -5.90 -2.47 -1.34
N LYS A 48 -7.20 -2.20 -1.46
CA LYS A 48 -8.07 -1.85 -0.32
C LYS A 48 -8.04 -2.92 0.77
N ASN A 49 -8.22 -4.19 0.40
CA ASN A 49 -8.24 -5.30 1.35
C ASN A 49 -6.89 -5.51 2.03
N HIS A 50 -5.78 -5.30 1.30
CA HIS A 50 -4.45 -5.47 1.87
C HIS A 50 -4.05 -4.29 2.75
N ASN A 51 -4.43 -3.04 2.41
CA ASN A 51 -4.12 -1.87 3.24
C ASN A 51 -4.75 -1.91 4.65
N VAL A 52 -5.83 -2.68 4.84
CA VAL A 52 -6.38 -2.94 6.17
C VAL A 52 -5.32 -3.59 7.07
N HIS A 53 -4.48 -4.46 6.52
CA HIS A 53 -3.38 -5.13 7.22
C HIS A 53 -2.04 -4.41 7.07
N TYR A 54 -1.87 -3.70 5.95
CA TYR A 54 -0.62 -3.07 5.52
C TYR A 54 -0.81 -1.57 5.22
N PRO A 55 -1.08 -0.71 6.22
CA PRO A 55 -1.14 0.72 6.01
C PRO A 55 0.10 1.21 5.27
N THR A 56 -0.14 1.93 4.19
CA THR A 56 0.90 2.36 3.27
C THR A 56 0.80 3.87 3.06
N TRP A 57 1.95 4.53 3.09
CA TRP A 57 2.13 5.95 2.85
C TRP A 57 3.19 6.17 1.78
N GLU A 58 3.04 7.28 1.05
CA GLU A 58 4.00 7.71 0.04
C GLU A 58 4.57 9.07 0.46
N ILE A 59 5.90 9.14 0.51
CA ILE A 59 6.65 10.39 0.63
C ILE A 59 6.89 10.88 -0.80
N VAL A 60 6.01 11.77 -1.25
CA VAL A 60 5.95 12.26 -2.64
C VAL A 60 7.27 12.88 -3.08
N GLU A 61 7.95 13.59 -2.16
CA GLU A 61 9.19 14.33 -2.43
C GLU A 61 10.33 13.39 -2.83
N THR A 62 10.37 12.18 -2.27
CA THR A 62 11.42 11.18 -2.51
C THR A 62 10.93 9.96 -3.29
N HIS A 63 9.63 9.90 -3.63
CA HIS A 63 8.95 8.73 -4.19
C HIS A 63 9.17 7.46 -3.35
N THR A 64 9.26 7.63 -2.03
CA THR A 64 9.51 6.54 -1.09
C THR A 64 8.20 6.00 -0.54
N ARG A 65 8.04 4.68 -0.55
CA ARG A 65 6.89 4.01 0.03
C ARG A 65 7.23 3.46 1.39
N VAL A 66 6.44 3.87 2.38
CA VAL A 66 6.47 3.32 3.74
C VAL A 66 5.26 2.42 3.91
N CYS A 67 5.48 1.19 4.37
CA CYS A 67 4.42 0.24 4.67
C CYS A 67 4.63 -0.31 6.08
N PHE A 68 3.56 -0.42 6.85
CA PHE A 68 3.58 -1.00 8.18
C PHE A 68 2.81 -2.33 8.20
N ASP A 69 3.49 -3.43 8.50
CA ASP A 69 2.83 -4.72 8.72
C ASP A 69 2.29 -4.78 10.16
N LYS A 70 0.97 -4.69 10.30
CA LYS A 70 0.32 -4.76 11.62
C LYS A 70 0.46 -6.12 12.30
N ASN A 71 0.65 -7.19 11.54
CA ASN A 71 0.70 -8.55 12.07
C ASN A 71 2.08 -8.86 12.65
N GLU A 72 3.13 -8.47 11.94
CA GLU A 72 4.52 -8.68 12.36
C GLU A 72 5.09 -7.50 13.16
N ASN A 73 4.39 -6.36 13.18
CA ASN A 73 4.87 -5.10 13.76
C ASN A 73 6.18 -4.63 13.11
N GLU A 74 6.25 -4.75 11.79
CA GLU A 74 7.44 -4.51 10.97
C GLU A 74 7.22 -3.34 10.00
N ILE A 75 8.29 -2.60 9.72
CA ILE A 75 8.26 -1.50 8.75
C ILE A 75 8.97 -1.94 7.48
N TYR A 76 8.37 -1.60 6.34
CA TYR A 76 8.94 -1.80 5.03
C TYR A 76 9.12 -0.47 4.32
N ILE A 77 10.31 -0.23 3.80
CA ILE A 77 10.63 0.91 2.94
C ILE A 77 10.91 0.37 1.54
N ASP A 78 10.15 0.83 0.54
CA ASP A 78 10.25 0.40 -0.86
C ASP A 78 10.23 -1.12 -1.05
N GLY A 79 9.45 -1.80 -0.22
CA GLY A 79 9.28 -3.26 -0.24
C GLY A 79 10.40 -4.05 0.45
N ARG A 80 11.33 -3.40 1.14
CA ARG A 80 12.37 -4.03 1.97
C ARG A 80 12.07 -3.81 3.44
N ARG A 81 12.18 -4.86 4.24
CA ARG A 81 12.05 -4.77 5.70
C ARG A 81 13.16 -3.87 6.25
N LEU A 82 12.80 -2.97 7.14
CA LEU A 82 13.75 -2.15 7.88
C LEU A 82 14.11 -2.88 9.17
N GLU A 83 15.29 -3.50 9.20
CA GLU A 83 15.73 -4.34 10.32
C GLU A 83 16.43 -3.54 11.42
N ASP A 84 17.15 -2.48 11.05
CA ASP A 84 17.95 -1.65 11.97
C ASP A 84 17.30 -0.27 12.22
N ASP A 85 17.69 0.38 13.33
CA ASP A 85 17.34 1.76 13.69
C ASP A 85 15.83 2.05 13.87
N VAL A 86 15.03 1.01 14.07
CA VAL A 86 13.62 1.15 14.46
C VAL A 86 13.47 1.17 15.98
N LYS A 87 13.03 2.28 16.55
CA LYS A 87 12.75 2.42 17.98
C LYS A 87 11.26 2.32 18.22
N ARG A 88 10.88 1.63 19.30
CA ARG A 88 9.48 1.41 19.69
C ARG A 88 9.30 1.83 21.13
N GLU A 89 8.42 2.79 21.35
CA GLU A 89 8.07 3.31 22.67
C GLU A 89 6.61 2.98 22.96
N PHE A 90 6.40 2.13 23.96
CA PHE A 90 5.07 1.74 24.41
C PHE A 90 4.66 2.60 25.61
N THR A 91 3.46 3.17 25.53
CA THR A 91 2.85 4.02 26.55
C THR A 91 1.45 3.52 26.85
N ASP A 92 0.82 4.06 27.89
CA ASP A 92 -0.57 3.73 28.23
C ASP A 92 -1.56 4.12 27.11
N GLU A 93 -1.19 5.07 26.25
CA GLU A 93 -2.02 5.56 25.15
C GLU A 93 -1.80 4.81 23.81
N GLY A 94 -0.77 3.96 23.74
CA GLY A 94 -0.44 3.20 22.53
C GLY A 94 1.06 2.99 22.31
N CYS A 95 1.46 2.92 21.05
CA CYS A 95 2.86 2.71 20.64
C CYS A 95 3.29 3.77 19.64
N THR A 96 4.47 4.34 19.86
CA THR A 96 5.14 5.22 18.90
C THR A 96 6.35 4.47 18.33
N ILE A 97 6.43 4.40 17.00
CA ILE A 97 7.51 3.74 16.28
C ILE A 97 8.26 4.80 15.49
N THR A 98 9.54 5.00 15.78
CA THR A 98 10.39 5.96 15.05
C THR A 98 11.47 5.23 14.26
N PHE A 99 11.77 5.73 13.07
CA PHE A 99 12.69 5.09 12.14
C PHE A 99 13.23 6.09 11.10
N PRO A 100 14.46 5.90 10.60
CA PRO A 100 14.97 6.70 9.50
C PRO A 100 14.26 6.36 8.19
N VAL A 101 13.96 7.38 7.38
CA VAL A 101 13.41 7.20 6.03
C VAL A 101 13.94 8.31 5.10
N ALA A 102 13.89 8.09 3.80
CA ALA A 102 14.21 9.16 2.86
C ALA A 102 13.27 10.36 3.10
N GLY A 103 13.87 11.54 3.30
CA GLY A 103 13.13 12.77 3.57
C GLY A 103 13.05 13.16 5.05
N GLY A 104 13.52 12.35 6.00
CA GLY A 104 13.56 12.73 7.43
C GLY A 104 13.44 11.57 8.41
N GLU A 105 13.00 11.87 9.62
CA GLU A 105 12.60 10.87 10.61
C GLU A 105 11.12 10.51 10.41
N GLY A 106 10.86 9.22 10.20
CA GLY A 106 9.52 8.67 10.14
C GLY A 106 9.03 8.30 11.53
N GLU A 107 7.77 8.63 11.81
CA GLU A 107 7.09 8.26 13.05
C GLU A 107 5.72 7.63 12.73
N ILE A 108 5.45 6.45 13.27
CA ILE A 108 4.11 5.84 13.25
C ILE A 108 3.56 5.84 14.66
N LYS A 109 2.45 6.53 14.86
CA LYS A 109 1.66 6.46 16.10
C LYS A 109 0.54 5.43 15.94
N VAL A 110 0.57 4.43 16.81
CA VAL A 110 -0.46 3.41 16.97
C VAL A 110 -1.23 3.72 18.22
N GLN A 111 -2.47 4.20 18.09
CA GLN A 111 -3.27 4.64 19.23
C GLN A 111 -4.71 4.12 19.14
N GLY A 112 -5.34 3.92 20.29
CA GLY A 112 -6.76 3.59 20.33
C GLY A 112 -7.62 4.75 19.81
N ASN A 113 -8.66 4.43 19.04
CA ASN A 113 -9.59 5.46 18.55
C ASN A 113 -10.67 5.87 19.59
N GLY A 114 -10.59 5.37 20.82
CA GLY A 114 -11.62 5.56 21.86
C GLY A 114 -12.94 4.81 21.61
N ASP A 115 -13.25 4.43 20.37
CA ASP A 115 -14.35 3.54 20.02
C ASP A 115 -13.88 2.07 19.94
N PRO A 116 -14.40 1.18 20.79
CA PRO A 116 -14.03 -0.23 20.80
C PRO A 116 -14.38 -0.97 19.49
N ASN A 117 -15.28 -0.42 18.66
CA ASN A 117 -15.67 -1.02 17.38
C ASN A 117 -14.79 -0.60 16.20
N ILE A 118 -14.00 0.47 16.32
CA ILE A 118 -13.16 1.01 15.23
C ILE A 118 -11.72 0.49 15.32
N GLY A 119 -11.27 0.09 16.51
CA GLY A 119 -9.96 -0.49 16.74
C GLY A 119 -8.82 0.55 16.78
N LEU A 120 -7.61 0.11 16.42
CA LEU A 120 -6.40 0.94 16.45
C LEU A 120 -6.31 1.84 15.21
N GLN A 121 -5.91 3.09 15.42
CA GLN A 121 -5.49 4.00 14.37
C GLN A 121 -3.98 3.94 14.17
N TYR A 122 -3.55 4.08 12.92
CA TYR A 122 -2.15 4.09 12.51
C TYR A 122 -1.91 5.40 11.77
N LEU A 123 -1.13 6.29 12.36
CA LEU A 123 -0.87 7.63 11.85
C LEU A 123 0.61 7.78 11.54
N PHE A 124 0.94 8.13 10.30
CA PHE A 124 2.33 8.37 9.89
C PHE A 124 2.65 9.86 9.88
N PHE A 125 3.83 10.20 10.38
CA PHE A 125 4.41 11.53 10.40
C PHE A 125 5.81 11.48 9.79
N LEU A 126 6.17 12.51 9.03
CA LEU A 126 7.53 12.74 8.55
C LEU A 126 8.01 14.07 9.12
N ASP A 127 9.07 14.05 9.92
CA ASP A 127 9.56 15.22 10.67
C ASP A 127 8.43 15.95 11.43
N GLY A 128 7.55 15.18 12.07
CA GLY A 128 6.40 15.68 12.84
C GLY A 128 5.20 16.15 11.99
N ILE A 129 5.27 16.07 10.66
CA ILE A 129 4.15 16.44 9.77
C ILE A 129 3.36 15.18 9.38
N LYS A 130 2.07 15.15 9.73
CA LYS A 130 1.17 14.04 9.41
C LYS A 130 1.05 13.85 7.89
N ARG A 131 1.18 12.61 7.42
CA ARG A 131 1.00 12.22 6.02
C ARG A 131 -0.27 11.37 5.87
N MET A 132 -0.97 11.55 4.76
CA MET A 132 -2.18 10.79 4.44
C MET A 132 -1.80 9.43 3.83
N PRO A 133 -2.56 8.35 4.13
CA PRO A 133 -2.36 7.06 3.47
C PRO A 133 -2.49 7.20 1.96
N SER A 134 -1.77 6.36 1.20
CA SER A 134 -1.77 6.39 -0.26
C SER A 134 -3.11 5.96 -0.91
N CYS A 135 -4.13 5.62 -0.12
CA CYS A 135 -5.31 4.89 -0.58
C CYS A 135 -6.64 5.40 -0.01
N ASP A 136 -6.69 6.67 0.41
CA ASP A 136 -7.94 7.39 0.65
C ASP A 136 -8.51 7.98 -0.65
#